data_AF-A0A6N7G3Q7-F1
#
_entry.id   AF-A0A6N7G3Q7-F1
#
_cell.length_a   1.000
_cell.length_b   1.000
_cell.length_c   1.000
_cell.angle_alpha   90.00
_cell.angle_beta   90.00
_cell.angle_gamma   90.00
#
_symmetry.space_group_name_H-M   'P 1'
#
loop_
_entity.id
_entity.type
_entity.pdbx_description
1 polymer ?
#
loop_
_entity_poly.entity_id
_entity_poly.type
_entity_poly.pdbx_seq_one_letter_code
_entity_poly.pdbx_strand_id
1 'polypeptide(L)'
;MGLLDADAAIVAEPTGCLPSLAQLGNAWAEIRIVGRAAHAGHPEHGTDAFHAALDYIAHIEQLLQDHKQDPDFPGHPRLNVGHFAMPGHPGTVPGECVLRCDVRVLPGVEPSYGLPDWSPGSARNRRATSCSSGRFFRAFSVSA
;
A
#
# COMPACT_ATOMS: atom_id res chain seq x y z
N MET A 1 10.83 8.55 23.90
CA MET A 1 12.25 8.14 23.92
C MET A 1 12.86 8.50 22.56
N GLY A 2 13.68 9.54 22.51
CA GLY A 2 14.54 9.84 21.37
C GLY A 2 15.94 9.32 21.69
N LEU A 3 16.52 8.53 20.80
CA LEU A 3 17.77 7.80 21.06
C LEU A 3 19.03 8.67 20.89
N LEU A 4 18.88 9.95 20.53
CA LEU A 4 19.96 10.88 20.18
C LEU A 4 19.63 12.29 20.68
N ASP A 5 20.62 12.94 21.29
CA ASP A 5 20.61 14.35 21.71
C ASP A 5 21.81 15.04 21.05
N ALA A 6 21.54 15.93 20.09
CA ALA A 6 22.56 16.58 19.27
C ALA A 6 22.04 17.89 18.66
N ASP A 7 22.93 18.85 18.41
CA ASP A 7 22.59 20.13 17.77
C ASP A 7 22.32 20.01 16.26
N ALA A 8 22.91 18.99 15.61
CA ALA A 8 22.76 18.76 14.17
C ALA A 8 23.08 17.31 13.78
N ALA A 9 22.59 16.89 12.60
CA ALA A 9 22.90 15.60 11.99
C ALA A 9 23.10 15.74 10.48
N ILE A 10 24.00 14.93 9.91
CA ILE A 10 24.22 14.79 8.47
C ILE A 10 24.08 13.31 8.11
N VAL A 11 23.24 13.01 7.12
CA VAL A 11 23.10 11.65 6.58
C VAL A 11 23.89 11.58 5.27
N ALA A 12 24.97 10.80 5.26
CA ALA A 12 25.91 10.71 4.13
C ALA A 12 25.41 9.74 3.04
N GLU A 13 24.23 10.01 2.49
CA GLU A 13 23.70 9.31 1.32
C GLU A 13 24.53 9.64 0.05
N PRO A 14 24.50 8.78 -1.00
CA PRO A 14 25.28 8.98 -2.21
C PRO A 14 24.70 10.08 -3.12
N THR A 15 24.68 11.33 -2.65
CA THR A 15 24.12 12.50 -3.36
C THR A 15 25.13 13.23 -4.24
N GLY A 16 26.34 12.67 -4.43
CA GLY A 16 27.40 13.31 -5.21
C GLY A 16 27.90 14.63 -4.58
N CYS A 17 27.89 14.72 -3.25
CA CYS A 17 28.26 15.91 -2.48
C CYS A 17 27.33 17.13 -2.68
N LEU A 18 26.11 16.90 -3.17
CA LEU A 18 25.08 17.93 -3.24
C LEU A 18 24.09 17.77 -2.08
N PRO A 19 23.68 18.87 -1.41
CA PRO A 19 22.68 18.80 -0.36
C PRO A 19 21.30 18.45 -0.95
N SER A 20 20.64 17.44 -0.37
CA SER A 20 19.24 17.14 -0.65
C SER A 20 18.37 17.92 0.34
N LEU A 21 17.50 18.79 -0.18
CA LEU A 21 16.64 19.67 0.64
C LEU A 21 15.30 19.03 1.01
N ALA A 22 14.93 17.94 0.33
CA ALA A 22 13.69 17.23 0.53
C ALA A 22 13.84 15.75 0.15
N GLN A 23 13.06 14.89 0.81
CA GLN A 23 13.00 13.47 0.52
C GLN A 23 11.55 13.00 0.53
N LEU A 24 11.25 11.97 -0.26
CA LEU A 24 9.96 11.31 -0.22
C LEU A 24 9.81 10.53 1.09
N GLY A 25 8.65 10.69 1.72
CA GLY A 25 8.19 9.74 2.72
C GLY A 25 7.81 8.40 2.09
N ASN A 26 7.56 7.40 2.94
CA ASN A 26 7.11 6.08 2.53
C ASN A 26 5.86 5.67 3.31
N ALA A 27 4.98 4.93 2.63
CA ALA A 27 3.84 4.31 3.26
C ALA A 27 3.66 2.90 2.73
N TRP A 28 3.69 1.94 3.66
CA TRP A 28 3.58 0.53 3.35
C TRP A 28 2.24 -0.03 3.83
N ALA A 29 1.60 -0.80 2.96
CA ALA A 29 0.36 -1.50 3.25
C ALA A 29 0.47 -2.97 2.89
N GLU A 30 -0.09 -3.83 3.73
CA GLU A 30 -0.44 -5.20 3.34
C GLU A 30 -1.97 -5.24 3.20
N ILE A 31 -2.44 -5.60 2.02
CA ILE A 31 -3.85 -5.65 1.68
C ILE A 31 -4.21 -7.10 1.44
N ARG A 32 -5.15 -7.61 2.24
CA ARG A 32 -5.72 -8.95 2.08
C ARG A 32 -7.13 -8.84 1.53
N ILE A 33 -7.33 -9.32 0.32
CA ILE A 33 -8.62 -9.35 -0.36
C ILE A 33 -9.20 -10.74 -0.17
N VAL A 34 -10.36 -10.81 0.47
CA VAL A 34 -11.02 -12.06 0.87
C VAL A 34 -12.28 -12.20 0.05
N GLY A 35 -12.29 -13.20 -0.82
CA GLY A 35 -13.45 -13.67 -1.57
C GLY A 35 -13.95 -15.00 -1.03
N ARG A 36 -14.42 -15.87 -1.94
CA ARG A 36 -14.90 -17.21 -1.62
C ARG A 36 -14.41 -18.18 -2.68
N ALA A 37 -13.66 -19.19 -2.24
CA ALA A 37 -13.21 -20.24 -3.13
C ALA A 37 -14.38 -21.10 -3.62
N ALA A 38 -14.36 -21.45 -4.90
CA ALA A 38 -15.33 -22.34 -5.54
C ALA A 38 -14.67 -23.12 -6.68
N HIS A 39 -15.31 -24.19 -7.16
CA HIS A 39 -14.85 -24.89 -8.35
C HIS A 39 -14.91 -23.96 -9.57
N ALA A 40 -13.85 -23.88 -10.38
CA ALA A 40 -13.78 -22.95 -11.51
C ALA A 40 -14.86 -23.19 -12.58
N GLY A 41 -15.40 -24.42 -12.66
CA GLY A 41 -16.55 -24.74 -13.51
C GLY A 41 -17.91 -24.24 -12.99
N HIS A 42 -17.97 -23.76 -11.74
CA HIS A 42 -19.15 -23.19 -11.10
C HIS A 42 -18.81 -21.90 -10.36
N PRO A 43 -18.31 -20.86 -11.08
CA PRO A 43 -17.82 -19.64 -10.47
C PRO A 43 -18.90 -18.86 -9.70
N GLU A 44 -20.18 -19.06 -10.01
CA GLU A 44 -21.33 -18.48 -9.33
C GLU A 44 -21.43 -18.83 -7.84
N HIS A 45 -20.77 -19.92 -7.40
CA HIS A 45 -20.70 -20.30 -5.99
C HIS A 45 -19.56 -19.61 -5.22
N GLY A 46 -18.69 -18.88 -5.92
CA GLY A 46 -17.51 -18.21 -5.39
C GLY A 46 -17.55 -16.70 -5.50
N THR A 47 -16.48 -16.07 -5.05
CA THR A 47 -16.22 -14.65 -5.20
C THR A 47 -14.73 -14.50 -5.50
N ASP A 48 -14.40 -13.97 -6.66
CA ASP A 48 -13.03 -13.97 -7.18
C ASP A 48 -12.19 -12.85 -6.55
N ALA A 49 -11.33 -13.24 -5.60
CA ALA A 49 -10.44 -12.32 -4.91
C ALA A 49 -9.34 -11.74 -5.82
N PHE A 50 -9.02 -12.37 -6.95
CA PHE A 50 -8.03 -11.87 -7.89
C PHE A 50 -8.59 -10.70 -8.71
N HIS A 51 -9.76 -10.86 -9.30
CA HIS A 51 -10.39 -9.77 -10.06
C HIS A 51 -10.72 -8.58 -9.15
N ALA A 52 -11.20 -8.84 -7.93
CA ALA A 52 -11.37 -7.78 -6.93
C ALA A 52 -10.05 -7.06 -6.58
N ALA A 53 -8.91 -7.76 -6.62
CA ALA A 53 -7.59 -7.15 -6.43
C ALA A 53 -7.18 -6.25 -7.59
N LEU A 54 -7.46 -6.65 -8.83
CA LEU A 54 -7.21 -5.82 -10.00
C LEU A 54 -8.03 -4.53 -9.95
N ASP A 55 -9.32 -4.63 -9.63
CA ASP A 55 -10.21 -3.47 -9.50
C ASP A 55 -9.75 -2.53 -8.39
N TYR A 56 -9.32 -3.09 -7.25
CA TYR A 56 -8.77 -2.30 -6.15
C TYR A 56 -7.48 -1.57 -6.54
N ILE A 57 -6.54 -2.23 -7.21
CA ILE A 57 -5.30 -1.60 -7.70
C ILE A 57 -5.62 -0.45 -8.65
N ALA A 58 -6.50 -0.69 -9.63
CA ALA A 58 -6.90 0.33 -10.60
C ALA A 58 -7.54 1.55 -9.92
N HIS A 59 -8.38 1.32 -8.91
CA HIS A 59 -8.97 2.40 -8.13
C HIS A 59 -7.93 3.24 -7.38
N ILE A 60 -6.96 2.59 -6.72
CA ILE A 60 -5.86 3.29 -6.03
C ILE A 60 -5.01 4.09 -7.01
N GLU A 61 -4.69 3.53 -8.18
CA GLU A 61 -3.92 4.24 -9.20
C GLU A 61 -4.65 5.49 -9.72
N GLN A 62 -5.97 5.41 -9.92
CA GLN A 62 -6.78 6.58 -10.29
C GLN A 62 -6.74 7.66 -9.20
N LEU A 63 -6.92 7.30 -7.94
CA LEU A 63 -6.82 8.25 -6.83
C LEU A 63 -5.46 8.94 -6.79
N LEU A 64 -4.37 8.20 -7.03
CA LEU A 64 -3.01 8.75 -7.06
C LEU A 64 -2.75 9.66 -8.27
N GLN A 65 -3.39 9.42 -9.41
CA GLN A 65 -3.32 10.31 -10.57
C GLN A 65 -3.99 11.67 -10.28
N ASP A 66 -5.06 11.67 -9.49
CA ASP A 66 -5.77 12.89 -9.09
C ASP A 66 -5.04 13.68 -7.98
N HIS A 67 -4.02 13.09 -7.35
CA HIS A 67 -3.20 13.78 -6.36
C HIS A 67 -2.25 14.80 -7.00
N LYS A 68 -1.96 15.87 -6.24
CA LYS A 68 -1.00 16.91 -6.63
C LYS A 68 0.36 16.29 -6.96
N GLN A 69 0.83 16.53 -8.17
CA GLN A 69 2.19 16.21 -8.59
C GLN A 69 3.17 17.28 -8.09
N ASP A 70 4.38 16.86 -7.72
CA ASP A 70 5.46 17.77 -7.33
C ASP A 70 6.55 17.75 -8.42
N PRO A 71 6.90 18.90 -9.03
CA PRO A 71 7.97 18.99 -10.03
C PRO A 71 9.33 18.50 -9.51
N ASP A 72 9.59 18.62 -8.20
CA ASP A 72 10.84 18.16 -7.59
C ASP A 72 10.87 16.63 -7.43
N PHE A 73 9.71 15.96 -7.54
CA PHE A 73 9.54 14.52 -7.44
C PHE A 73 8.70 13.97 -8.61
N PRO A 74 9.21 14.01 -9.84
CA PRO A 74 8.46 13.62 -11.02
C PRO A 74 8.01 12.15 -10.95
N GLY A 75 6.73 11.91 -11.25
CA GLY A 75 6.13 10.58 -11.23
C GLY A 75 5.72 10.08 -9.84
N HIS A 76 5.72 10.96 -8.83
CA HIS A 76 5.22 10.68 -7.49
C HIS A 76 4.03 11.60 -7.12
N PRO A 77 3.06 11.10 -6.34
CA PRO A 77 3.00 9.76 -5.75
C PRO A 77 2.60 8.68 -6.77
N ARG A 78 3.08 7.45 -6.57
CA ARG A 78 2.74 6.27 -7.39
C ARG A 78 2.63 5.02 -6.54
N LEU A 79 1.78 4.09 -6.97
CA LEU A 79 1.66 2.78 -6.37
C LEU A 79 2.79 1.87 -6.86
N ASN A 80 3.41 1.16 -5.92
CA ASN A 80 4.33 0.08 -6.19
C ASN A 80 3.85 -1.19 -5.49
N VAL A 81 3.40 -2.18 -6.25
CA VAL A 81 3.05 -3.51 -5.71
C VAL A 81 4.33 -4.34 -5.67
N GLY A 82 4.96 -4.41 -4.50
CA GLY A 82 6.22 -5.14 -4.30
C GLY A 82 6.04 -6.63 -4.00
N HIS A 83 4.82 -7.06 -3.68
CA HIS A 83 4.49 -8.45 -3.41
C HIS A 83 3.07 -8.77 -3.83
N PHE A 84 2.89 -9.94 -4.43
CA PHE A 84 1.61 -10.53 -4.78
C PHE A 84 1.64 -12.02 -4.41
N ALA A 85 0.61 -12.49 -3.72
CA ALA A 85 0.42 -13.91 -3.43
C ALA A 85 -1.06 -14.29 -3.52
N MET A 86 -1.32 -15.43 -4.16
CA MET A 86 -2.66 -15.96 -4.35
C MET A 86 -2.61 -17.48 -4.20
N PRO A 87 -3.00 -18.04 -3.03
CA PRO A 87 -3.04 -19.48 -2.83
C PRO A 87 -4.20 -20.10 -3.63
N GLY A 88 -3.96 -21.25 -4.28
CA GLY A 88 -5.02 -21.96 -5.00
C GLY A 88 -4.52 -22.93 -6.06
N HIS A 89 -5.46 -23.44 -6.84
CA HIS A 89 -5.25 -24.32 -7.98
C HIS A 89 -6.01 -23.74 -9.19
N PRO A 90 -5.52 -23.85 -10.43
CA PRO A 90 -6.23 -23.38 -11.63
C PRO A 90 -7.72 -23.78 -11.73
N GLY A 91 -8.10 -24.94 -11.19
CA GLY A 91 -9.50 -25.38 -11.12
C GLY A 91 -10.34 -24.74 -10.00
N THR A 92 -9.86 -23.69 -9.34
CA THR A 92 -10.50 -23.03 -8.20
C THR A 92 -10.58 -21.53 -8.40
N VAL A 93 -11.77 -20.95 -8.20
CA VAL A 93 -11.93 -19.49 -8.08
C VAL A 93 -11.12 -19.00 -6.87
N PRO A 94 -10.22 -18.02 -7.02
CA PRO A 94 -9.38 -17.56 -5.91
C PRO A 94 -10.22 -16.99 -4.75
N GLY A 95 -10.09 -17.58 -3.57
CA GLY A 95 -10.77 -17.11 -2.36
C GLY A 95 -9.99 -16.05 -1.57
N GLU A 96 -8.70 -15.88 -1.86
CA GLU A 96 -7.84 -14.91 -1.18
C GLU A 96 -6.75 -14.38 -2.13
N CYS A 97 -6.45 -13.08 -2.01
CA CYS A 97 -5.31 -12.43 -2.64
C CYS A 97 -4.62 -11.52 -1.61
N VAL A 98 -3.28 -11.55 -1.55
CA VAL A 98 -2.47 -10.71 -0.65
C VAL A 98 -1.53 -9.85 -1.48
N LEU A 99 -1.60 -8.54 -1.25
CA LEU A 99 -0.72 -7.54 -1.86
C LEU A 99 0.12 -6.86 -0.78
N ARG A 100 1.39 -6.56 -1.08
CA ARG A 100 2.17 -5.59 -0.29
C ARG A 100 2.57 -4.43 -1.18
N CYS A 101 2.15 -3.24 -0.77
CA CYS A 101 2.23 -2.04 -1.56
C CYS A 101 3.07 -0.98 -0.85
N ASP A 102 3.76 -0.18 -1.66
CA ASP A 102 4.49 1.03 -1.27
C ASP A 102 3.95 2.22 -2.07
N VAL A 103 3.63 3.30 -1.37
CA VAL A 103 3.35 4.61 -1.97
C VAL A 103 4.28 5.62 -1.35
N ARG A 104 4.91 6.43 -2.19
CA ARG A 104 5.77 7.52 -1.75
C ARG A 104 4.93 8.74 -1.41
N VAL A 105 5.20 9.32 -0.24
CA VAL A 105 4.49 10.47 0.29
C VAL A 105 5.29 11.72 -0.03
N LEU A 106 4.67 12.70 -0.70
CA LEU A 106 5.32 13.96 -1.02
C LEU A 106 5.60 14.78 0.26
N PRO A 107 6.67 15.59 0.29
CA PRO A 107 6.93 16.49 1.41
C PRO A 107 5.74 17.39 1.75
N GLY A 108 5.49 17.60 3.04
CA GLY A 108 4.36 18.43 3.51
C GLY A 108 3.00 17.73 3.48
N VAL A 109 2.91 16.49 3.00
CA VAL A 109 1.71 15.66 3.06
C VAL A 109 1.74 14.78 4.31
N GLU A 110 0.71 14.88 5.14
CA GLU A 110 0.52 14.00 6.30
C GLU A 110 0.18 12.57 5.83
N PRO A 111 0.91 11.52 6.23
CA PRO A 111 0.65 10.15 5.80
C PRO A 111 -0.75 9.65 6.20
N SER A 112 -1.33 10.23 7.25
CA SER A 112 -2.67 9.89 7.74
C SER A 112 -3.80 10.50 6.92
N TYR A 113 -3.52 11.54 6.12
CA TYR A 113 -4.51 12.38 5.43
C TYR A 113 -4.31 12.46 3.91
N GLY A 114 -3.13 12.12 3.38
CA GLY A 114 -2.80 12.32 1.96
C GLY A 114 -2.36 11.07 1.21
N LEU A 115 -2.62 9.90 1.75
CA LEU A 115 -2.69 8.66 0.97
C LEU A 115 -4.15 8.39 0.64
N PRO A 116 -4.48 7.77 -0.51
CA PRO A 116 -5.83 7.26 -0.74
C PRO A 116 -6.22 6.43 0.48
N ASP A 117 -7.42 6.67 1.00
CA ASP A 117 -7.92 5.84 2.08
C ASP A 117 -7.84 4.39 1.62
N TRP A 118 -6.92 3.63 2.21
CA TRP A 118 -6.73 2.22 1.89
C TRP A 118 -7.97 1.41 2.24
N SER A 119 -8.92 1.99 3.00
CA SER A 119 -10.22 1.41 3.24
C SER A 119 -11.13 1.60 2.01
N PRO A 120 -11.56 0.52 1.33
CA PRO A 120 -12.75 0.61 0.51
C PRO A 120 -13.92 0.95 1.43
N GLY A 121 -14.91 1.70 0.93
CA GLY A 121 -16.05 2.24 1.70
C GLY A 121 -16.95 1.24 2.46
N SER A 122 -16.52 -0.01 2.64
CA SER A 122 -17.17 -1.08 3.39
C SER A 122 -16.23 -1.93 4.30
N ALA A 123 -14.95 -1.57 4.44
CA ALA A 123 -14.01 -2.40 5.22
C ALA A 123 -14.31 -2.39 6.73
N ARG A 124 -14.71 -3.54 7.26
CA ARG A 124 -14.78 -3.77 8.71
C ARG A 124 -13.37 -3.76 9.29
N ASN A 125 -13.00 -2.62 9.85
CA ASN A 125 -11.72 -2.36 10.51
C ASN A 125 -11.45 -3.40 11.61
N ARG A 126 -10.66 -4.44 11.31
CA ARG A 126 -10.10 -5.33 12.34
C ARG A 126 -8.66 -4.91 12.58
N ARG A 127 -8.51 -4.08 13.62
CA ARG A 127 -7.30 -3.68 14.37
C ARG A 127 -5.97 -3.77 13.62
N ALA A 128 -5.37 -2.61 13.39
CA ALA A 128 -3.95 -2.47 13.12
C ALA A 128 -3.14 -3.18 14.23
N THR A 129 -2.45 -4.27 13.88
CA THR A 129 -1.44 -4.87 14.76
C THR A 129 -0.16 -4.05 14.63
N SER A 130 0.15 -3.27 15.67
CA SER A 130 1.42 -2.56 15.80
C SER A 130 2.56 -3.59 15.89
N CYS A 131 3.43 -3.63 14.88
CA CYS A 131 4.72 -4.32 14.97
C CYS A 131 5.75 -3.37 15.60
N SER A 132 6.43 -3.83 16.64
CA SER A 132 7.28 -3.04 17.56
C SER A 132 8.61 -2.53 16.97
N SER A 133 8.74 -2.44 15.64
CA SER A 133 10.01 -2.16 14.95
C SER A 133 10.06 -0.81 14.23
N GLY A 134 9.17 0.14 14.55
CA GLY A 134 9.19 1.48 13.94
C GLY A 134 8.78 1.52 12.46
N ARG A 135 8.28 0.40 11.92
CA ARG A 135 7.72 0.32 10.56
C ARG A 135 6.20 0.36 10.65
N PHE A 136 5.60 1.45 10.17
CA PHE A 136 4.14 1.54 10.01
C PHE A 136 3.69 0.64 8.84
N PHE A 137 3.58 -0.67 9.09
CA PHE A 137 2.84 -1.58 8.22
C PHE A 137 1.38 -1.55 8.66
N ARG A 138 0.50 -1.01 7.80
CA ARG A 138 -0.93 -1.14 8.02
C ARG A 138 -1.44 -2.37 7.28
N ALA A 139 -1.98 -3.32 8.03
CA ALA A 139 -2.66 -4.49 7.48
C ALA A 139 -4.17 -4.20 7.44
N PHE A 140 -4.78 -4.37 6.28
CA PHE A 140 -6.24 -4.24 6.11
C PHE A 140 -6.80 -5.46 5.38
N SER A 141 -8.04 -5.82 5.73
CA SER A 141 -8.79 -6.84 5.02
C SER A 141 -9.95 -6.20 4.27
N VAL A 142 -9.99 -6.44 2.97
CA VAL A 142 -11.05 -6.02 2.06
C VAL A 142 -11.87 -7.25 1.73
N SER A 143 -13.18 -7.17 1.91
CA SER A 143 -14.09 -8.19 1.38
C SER A 143 -14.35 -7.88 -0.09
N ALA A 144 -14.15 -8.87 -0.95
CA ALA A 144 -14.51 -8.81 -2.36
C ALA A 144 -16.03 -8.74 -2.55
#